data_AF-A0A2P2QM44-F1
#
_entry.id   AF-A0A2P2QM44-F1
#
_cell.length_a   1.000
_cell.length_b   1.000
_cell.length_c   1.000
_cell.angle_alpha   90.00
_cell.angle_beta   90.00
_cell.angle_gamma   90.00
#
_symmetry.space_group_name_H-M   'P 1'
#
loop_
_entity.id
_entity.type
_entity.pdbx_description
1 polymer ?
#
loop_
_entity_poly.entity_id
_entity_poly.type
_entity_poly.pdbx_seq_one_letter_code
_entity_poly.pdbx_strand_id
1 'polypeptide(L)'
;MEQKMAANTILEGDIIGIKFCLAAPNEICTASINECSVSHSTQLMNPFLGLPLEFGKCESCGTSEPGECEGHFGYIELPVPIYHPSHVSELKRMFSLLCLKCLNLKRNKFQRKSNHGVADRLLSCCEVSTRSIYCHYILLVHRIQ
;
A
#
# COMPACT_ATOMS: atom_id res chain seq x y z
N MET A 1 -6.78 -46.86 -18.31
CA MET A 1 -6.47 -45.62 -19.07
C MET A 1 -5.94 -44.62 -18.07
N GLU A 2 -4.64 -44.68 -17.81
CA GLU A 2 -3.95 -43.78 -16.88
C GLU A 2 -3.80 -42.42 -17.55
N GLN A 3 -4.52 -41.41 -17.07
CA GLN A 3 -4.26 -40.02 -17.45
C GLN A 3 -3.09 -39.52 -16.60
N LYS A 4 -1.92 -39.39 -17.25
CA LYS A 4 -0.73 -38.73 -16.71
C LYS A 4 -1.09 -37.29 -16.31
N MET A 5 -1.06 -37.02 -15.01
CA MET A 5 -1.05 -35.66 -14.47
C MET A 5 0.21 -34.95 -14.99
N ALA A 6 0.01 -33.80 -15.65
CA ALA A 6 1.11 -32.95 -16.07
C ALA A 6 1.81 -32.41 -14.81
N ALA A 7 3.04 -32.87 -14.57
CA ALA A 7 3.89 -32.31 -13.52
C ALA A 7 4.27 -30.88 -13.93
N ASN A 8 3.71 -29.89 -13.24
CA ASN A 8 4.22 -28.53 -13.31
C ASN A 8 5.64 -28.53 -12.73
N THR A 9 6.65 -28.34 -13.57
CA THR A 9 8.04 -28.23 -13.14
C THR A 9 8.19 -26.94 -12.34
N ILE A 10 8.25 -27.04 -11.01
CA ILE A 10 8.55 -25.92 -10.12
C ILE A 10 10.02 -25.55 -10.38
N LEU A 11 10.28 -24.29 -10.74
CA LEU A 11 11.64 -23.79 -10.86
C LEU A 11 12.20 -23.51 -9.47
N GLU A 12 13.31 -24.14 -9.13
CA GLU A 12 14.01 -23.93 -7.87
C GLU A 12 14.79 -22.59 -7.93
N GLY A 13 14.75 -21.82 -6.85
CA GLY A 13 15.43 -20.52 -6.77
C GLY A 13 15.73 -20.12 -5.34
N ASP A 14 16.90 -19.51 -5.13
CA ASP A 14 17.36 -19.05 -3.82
C ASP A 14 16.96 -17.60 -3.54
N ILE A 15 16.54 -17.33 -2.30
CA ILE A 15 16.24 -15.96 -1.85
C ILE A 15 17.55 -15.20 -1.65
N ILE A 16 17.84 -14.24 -2.53
CA ILE A 16 19.07 -13.43 -2.47
C ILE A 16 18.91 -12.13 -1.67
N GLY A 17 17.68 -11.71 -1.37
CA GLY A 17 17.41 -10.46 -0.64
C GLY A 17 15.93 -10.14 -0.51
N ILE A 18 15.61 -9.26 0.44
CA ILE A 18 14.25 -8.82 0.74
C ILE A 18 14.21 -7.29 0.61
N LYS A 19 13.28 -6.78 -0.19
CA LYS A 19 13.05 -5.34 -0.37
C LYS A 19 11.78 -4.92 0.37
N PHE A 20 11.90 -3.93 1.23
CA PHE A 20 10.76 -3.32 1.91
C PHE A 20 10.31 -2.07 1.16
N CYS A 21 9.02 -1.99 0.85
CA CYS A 21 8.41 -0.87 0.15
C CYS A 21 6.92 -0.74 0.49
N LEU A 22 6.36 0.45 0.22
CA LEU A 22 4.93 0.69 0.28
C LEU A 22 4.31 0.30 -1.06
N ALA A 23 3.18 -0.41 -1.03
CA ALA A 23 2.43 -0.74 -2.23
C ALA A 23 1.63 0.48 -2.71
N ALA A 24 1.76 0.82 -3.98
CA ALA A 24 0.92 1.81 -4.64
C ALA A 24 -0.47 1.25 -4.95
N PRO A 25 -1.51 2.09 -5.14
CA PRO A 25 -2.87 1.62 -5.38
C PRO A 25 -2.99 0.64 -6.56
N ASN A 26 -2.28 0.90 -7.65
CA ASN A 26 -2.23 0.00 -8.81
C ASN A 26 -1.59 -1.34 -8.49
N GLU A 27 -0.53 -1.38 -7.67
CA GLU A 27 0.11 -2.61 -7.23
C GLU A 27 -0.82 -3.44 -6.34
N ILE A 28 -1.60 -2.78 -5.48
CA ILE A 28 -2.64 -3.41 -4.66
C ILE A 28 -3.72 -4.05 -5.54
N CYS A 29 -4.20 -3.33 -6.56
CA CYS A 29 -5.18 -3.88 -7.50
C CYS A 29 -4.61 -5.05 -8.32
N THR A 30 -3.36 -4.96 -8.77
CA THR A 30 -2.70 -6.05 -9.51
C THR A 30 -2.46 -7.28 -8.65
N ALA A 31 -2.16 -7.11 -7.36
CA ALA A 31 -2.00 -8.24 -6.44
C ALA A 31 -3.34 -8.90 -6.08
N SER A 32 -4.45 -8.15 -6.14
CA SER A 32 -5.79 -8.66 -5.88
C SER A 32 -6.22 -9.69 -6.93
N ILE A 33 -6.87 -10.75 -6.49
CA ILE A 33 -7.42 -11.77 -7.39
C ILE A 33 -8.64 -11.28 -8.18
N ASN A 34 -9.25 -10.19 -7.73
CA ASN A 34 -10.44 -9.60 -8.32
C ASN A 34 -10.23 -8.10 -8.59
N GLU A 35 -10.83 -7.61 -9.68
CA GLU A 35 -10.82 -6.19 -10.06
C GLU A 35 -11.84 -5.36 -9.28
N CYS A 36 -12.67 -6.00 -8.45
CA CYS A 36 -13.69 -5.34 -7.64
C CYS A 36 -13.27 -5.31 -6.16
N SER A 37 -13.52 -4.17 -5.50
CA SER A 37 -13.31 -4.02 -4.07
C SER A 37 -14.33 -4.82 -3.26
N VAL A 38 -13.90 -5.27 -2.08
CA VAL A 38 -14.79 -5.78 -1.03
C VAL A 38 -15.54 -4.59 -0.45
N SER A 39 -16.85 -4.55 -0.63
CA SER A 39 -17.72 -3.47 -0.15
C SER A 39 -18.56 -3.87 1.07
N HIS A 40 -18.74 -5.17 1.28
CA HIS A 40 -19.50 -5.72 2.40
C HIS A 40 -18.72 -6.82 3.14
N SER A 41 -18.88 -6.89 4.46
CA SER A 41 -18.20 -7.88 5.30
C SER A 41 -18.49 -9.33 4.91
N THR A 42 -19.66 -9.61 4.36
CA THR A 42 -20.05 -10.95 3.87
C THR A 42 -19.14 -11.43 2.74
N GLN A 43 -18.56 -10.53 1.95
CA GLN A 43 -17.64 -10.87 0.88
C GLN A 43 -16.26 -11.30 1.38
N LEU A 44 -15.94 -11.09 2.66
CA LEU A 44 -14.69 -11.57 3.27
C LEU A 44 -14.64 -13.10 3.40
N MET A 45 -15.81 -13.75 3.35
CA MET A 45 -15.94 -15.22 3.36
C MET A 45 -15.99 -15.81 1.95
N ASN A 46 -15.73 -15.02 0.92
CA ASN A 46 -15.84 -15.49 -0.46
C ASN A 46 -14.76 -16.54 -0.78
N PRO A 47 -15.10 -17.65 -1.44
CA PRO A 47 -14.14 -18.67 -1.91
C PRO A 47 -12.93 -18.15 -2.68
N PHE A 48 -12.99 -16.99 -3.35
CA PHE A 48 -11.83 -16.41 -4.02
C PHE A 48 -10.79 -15.78 -3.07
N LEU A 49 -11.11 -15.53 -1.79
CA LEU A 49 -10.15 -14.99 -0.81
C LEU A 49 -9.38 -16.09 -0.06
N GLY A 50 -9.67 -17.36 -0.36
CA GLY A 50 -9.01 -18.52 0.23
C GLY A 50 -9.81 -19.20 1.34
N LEU A 51 -9.15 -20.14 2.00
CA LEU A 51 -9.70 -21.01 3.05
C LEU A 51 -9.56 -20.39 4.46
N PRO A 52 -10.29 -20.88 5.49
CA PRO A 52 -11.30 -21.94 5.46
C PRO A 52 -12.65 -21.49 4.90
N LEU A 53 -13.36 -22.44 4.28
CA LEU A 53 -14.74 -22.32 3.83
C LEU A 53 -15.56 -23.41 4.53
N GLU A 54 -16.83 -23.13 4.81
CA GLU A 54 -17.75 -24.14 5.40
C GLU A 54 -17.92 -25.35 4.46
N PHE A 55 -17.97 -25.09 3.15
CA PHE A 55 -18.08 -26.11 2.11
C PHE A 55 -17.35 -25.65 0.83
N GLY A 56 -16.90 -26.62 0.03
CA GLY A 56 -16.32 -26.36 -1.28
C GLY A 56 -14.80 -26.22 -1.24
N LYS A 57 -14.26 -25.50 -2.23
CA LYS A 57 -12.83 -25.31 -2.45
C LYS A 57 -12.55 -23.87 -2.78
N CYS A 58 -11.31 -23.43 -2.58
CA CYS A 58 -10.90 -22.10 -3.02
C CYS A 58 -11.07 -21.97 -4.55
N GLU A 59 -11.75 -20.93 -5.00
CA GLU A 59 -12.00 -20.70 -6.43
C GLU A 59 -10.75 -20.20 -7.18
N SER A 60 -9.76 -19.69 -6.47
CA SER A 60 -8.56 -19.07 -7.05
C SER A 60 -7.41 -20.05 -7.27
N CYS A 61 -7.08 -20.86 -6.26
CA CYS A 61 -6.04 -21.91 -6.38
C CYS A 61 -6.61 -23.32 -6.55
N GLY A 62 -7.91 -23.53 -6.32
CA GLY A 62 -8.57 -24.81 -6.53
C GLY A 62 -8.40 -25.85 -5.41
N THR A 63 -7.66 -25.54 -4.34
CA THR A 63 -7.50 -26.48 -3.21
C THR A 63 -8.69 -26.46 -2.25
N SER A 64 -9.01 -27.63 -1.69
CA SER A 64 -10.00 -27.83 -0.63
C SER A 64 -9.36 -28.01 0.75
N GLU A 65 -8.05 -28.28 0.79
CA GLU A 65 -7.34 -28.65 2.01
C GLU A 65 -6.79 -27.41 2.73
N PRO A 66 -7.15 -27.18 4.01
CA PRO A 66 -6.52 -26.14 4.82
C PRO A 66 -5.01 -26.36 4.91
N GLY A 67 -4.21 -25.31 4.70
CA GLY A 67 -2.74 -25.37 4.67
C GLY A 67 -2.13 -25.45 3.27
N GLU A 68 -2.88 -25.91 2.27
CA GLU A 68 -2.45 -25.90 0.85
C GLU A 68 -2.88 -24.61 0.12
N CYS A 69 -3.63 -23.73 0.80
CA CYS A 69 -3.99 -22.40 0.34
C CYS A 69 -3.29 -21.38 1.23
N GLU A 70 -2.37 -20.59 0.67
CA GLU A 70 -1.68 -19.51 1.42
C GLU A 70 -2.58 -18.28 1.68
N GLY A 71 -3.75 -18.24 1.04
CA GLY A 71 -4.62 -17.07 1.01
C GLY A 71 -4.46 -16.29 -0.29
N HIS A 72 -5.48 -15.49 -0.60
CA HIS A 72 -5.47 -14.64 -1.79
C HIS A 72 -5.77 -13.20 -1.39
N PHE A 73 -5.11 -12.27 -2.07
CA PHE A 73 -5.31 -10.86 -1.81
C PHE A 73 -6.64 -10.38 -2.39
N GLY A 74 -7.33 -9.55 -1.61
CA GLY A 74 -8.37 -8.66 -2.07
C GLY A 74 -8.03 -7.23 -1.65
N TYR A 75 -8.93 -6.30 -1.93
CA TYR A 75 -8.79 -4.94 -1.43
C TYR A 75 -10.13 -4.33 -1.05
N ILE A 76 -10.08 -3.35 -0.13
CA ILE A 76 -11.20 -2.47 0.17
C ILE A 76 -10.88 -1.07 -0.34
N GLU A 77 -11.86 -0.45 -0.99
CA GLU A 77 -11.77 0.95 -1.38
C GLU A 77 -12.33 1.79 -0.24
N LEU A 78 -11.54 2.77 0.22
CA LEU A 78 -11.97 3.67 1.27
C LEU A 78 -12.71 4.86 0.66
N PRO A 79 -13.82 5.32 1.28
CA PRO A 79 -14.58 6.45 0.75
C PRO A 79 -13.79 7.76 0.78
N VAL A 80 -12.76 7.85 1.63
CA VAL A 80 -11.87 9.00 1.75
C VAL A 80 -10.43 8.57 2.02
N PRO A 81 -9.44 9.38 1.61
CA PRO A 81 -8.07 9.28 2.08
C PRO A 81 -7.94 9.22 3.59
N ILE A 82 -7.16 8.25 4.10
CA ILE A 82 -6.77 8.18 5.51
C ILE A 82 -5.26 8.12 5.64
N TYR A 83 -4.74 8.70 6.72
CA TYR A 83 -3.32 8.53 7.07
C TYR A 83 -3.12 7.20 7.77
N HIS A 84 -2.13 6.43 7.32
CA HIS A 84 -1.71 5.24 8.05
C HIS A 84 -1.13 5.66 9.43
N PRO A 85 -1.67 5.17 10.57
CA PRO A 85 -1.27 5.64 11.90
C PRO A 85 0.24 5.60 12.14
N SER A 86 0.91 4.52 11.70
CA SER A 86 2.36 4.35 11.87
C SER A 86 3.22 5.32 11.04
N HIS A 87 2.66 6.00 10.04
CA HIS A 87 3.40 6.90 9.15
C HIS A 87 3.13 8.40 9.42
N VAL A 88 2.23 8.72 10.35
CA VAL A 88 1.85 10.11 10.63
C VAL A 88 3.05 10.95 11.10
N SER A 89 3.93 10.38 11.93
CA SER A 89 5.14 11.07 12.41
C SER A 89 6.11 11.40 11.28
N GLU A 90 6.35 10.43 10.40
CA GLU A 90 7.24 10.58 9.25
C GLU A 90 6.67 11.58 8.24
N LEU A 91 5.36 11.53 7.97
CA LEU A 91 4.69 12.48 7.10
C LEU A 91 4.81 13.92 7.64
N LYS A 92 4.61 14.12 8.95
CA LYS A 92 4.84 15.41 9.59
C LYS A 92 6.27 15.91 9.40
N ARG A 93 7.26 15.01 9.55
CA ARG A 93 8.68 15.32 9.31
C ARG A 93 8.91 15.73 7.86
N MET A 94 8.38 15.00 6.88
CA MET A 94 8.48 15.35 5.46
C MET A 94 7.85 16.70 5.16
N PHE A 95 6.63 16.96 5.66
CA PHE A 95 5.97 18.25 5.49
C PHE A 95 6.69 19.42 6.19
N SER A 96 7.42 19.16 7.27
CA SER A 96 8.25 20.19 7.91
C SER A 96 9.38 20.67 6.98
N LEU A 97 9.87 19.80 6.10
CA LEU A 97 10.94 20.08 5.12
C LEU A 97 10.41 20.69 3.82
N LEU A 98 9.10 20.66 3.57
CA LEU A 98 8.48 21.15 2.34
C LEU A 98 7.77 22.49 2.57
N CYS A 99 7.83 23.38 1.58
CA CYS A 99 6.90 24.50 1.50
C CYS A 99 5.56 23.98 1.00
N LEU A 100 4.52 23.96 1.84
CA LEU A 100 3.19 23.44 1.45
C LEU A 100 2.47 24.28 0.38
N LYS A 101 3.01 25.43 -0.02
CA LYS A 101 2.51 26.22 -1.15
C LYS A 101 3.05 25.75 -2.50
N CYS A 102 4.37 25.56 -2.62
CA CYS A 102 5.01 25.21 -3.89
C CYS A 102 5.57 23.78 -3.95
N LEU A 103 5.47 23.05 -2.85
CA LEU A 103 5.96 21.68 -2.68
C LEU A 103 7.46 21.52 -2.92
N ASN A 104 8.22 22.62 -2.91
CA ASN A 104 9.68 22.59 -2.93
C ASN A 104 10.24 22.37 -1.51
N LEU A 105 11.41 21.73 -1.44
CA LEU A 105 12.18 21.62 -0.21
C LEU A 105 12.59 23.00 0.29
N LYS A 106 12.35 23.25 1.58
CA LYS A 106 12.88 24.43 2.29
C LYS A 106 14.40 24.33 2.26
N ARG A 107 15.06 25.29 1.60
CA ARG A 107 16.51 25.43 1.72
C ARG A 107 16.83 25.82 3.15
N ASN A 108 17.39 24.90 3.93
CA ASN A 108 18.15 25.26 5.11
C ASN A 108 19.34 26.09 4.63
N LYS A 109 19.23 27.43 4.69
CA LYS A 109 20.43 28.27 4.62
C LYS A 109 21.24 27.92 5.87
N PHE A 110 22.20 27.00 5.73
CA PHE A 110 23.25 26.79 6.72
C PHE A 110 23.84 28.18 7.01
N GLN A 111 23.65 28.67 8.23
CA GLN A 111 23.96 30.05 8.56
C GLN A 111 25.46 30.27 8.36
N ARG A 112 25.87 31.01 7.32
CA ARG A 112 27.03 31.87 7.48
C ARG A 112 26.59 32.95 8.47
N LYS A 113 27.26 33.02 9.63
CA LYS A 113 27.01 34.02 10.66
C LYS A 113 27.05 35.42 10.03
N SER A 114 25.89 36.04 9.81
CA SER A 114 25.77 37.48 9.64
C SER A 114 24.78 37.98 10.70
N ASN A 115 25.26 38.89 11.54
CA ASN A 115 24.53 39.50 12.65
C ASN A 115 23.36 40.36 12.14
N HIS A 116 22.20 39.75 11.88
CA HIS A 116 20.96 40.51 11.69
C HIS A 116 19.82 39.85 12.46
N GLY A 117 19.25 40.64 13.37
CA GLY A 117 17.85 40.66 13.83
C GLY A 117 17.12 39.34 14.06
N VAL A 118 16.77 39.08 15.32
CA VAL A 118 15.81 38.07 15.75
C VAL A 118 14.40 38.52 15.36
N ALA A 119 14.02 38.42 14.08
CA ALA A 119 12.64 38.63 13.65
C ALA A 119 12.24 38.01 12.29
N ASP A 120 13.17 37.62 11.41
CA ASP A 120 12.80 37.45 9.99
C ASP A 120 13.30 36.16 9.33
N ARG A 121 12.97 35.01 9.94
CA ARG A 121 13.37 33.68 9.41
C ARG A 121 12.20 32.73 9.17
N LEU A 122 10.99 33.25 9.16
CA LEU A 122 9.85 32.55 8.60
C LEU A 122 9.55 33.20 7.25
N LEU A 123 9.47 32.38 6.20
CA LEU A 123 8.69 32.68 4.99
C LEU A 123 9.32 33.63 3.96
N SER A 124 10.31 33.16 3.19
CA SER A 124 10.47 33.67 1.82
C SER A 124 10.73 32.52 0.84
N CYS A 125 9.71 31.67 0.62
CA CYS A 125 9.79 30.67 -0.44
C CYS A 125 8.88 31.00 -1.63
N CYS A 126 7.65 31.53 -1.43
CA CYS A 126 6.75 31.89 -2.53
C CYS A 126 5.76 33.01 -2.17
N GLU A 127 5.53 33.92 -3.13
CA GLU A 127 4.28 34.65 -3.27
C GLU A 127 3.15 33.71 -3.73
N VAL A 128 1.91 34.09 -3.44
CA VAL A 128 0.76 33.21 -3.19
C VAL A 128 0.30 32.38 -4.41
N SER A 129 0.20 31.06 -4.25
CA SER A 129 -0.74 30.21 -5.02
C SER A 129 -1.08 28.95 -4.22
N THR A 130 -2.37 28.60 -4.16
CA THR A 130 -2.89 27.42 -3.44
C THR A 130 -3.20 26.30 -4.44
N ARG A 131 -2.61 25.12 -4.25
CA ARG A 131 -3.03 23.87 -4.92
C ARG A 131 -3.32 22.81 -3.86
N SER A 132 -4.46 22.13 -4.00
CA SER A 132 -4.84 21.00 -3.15
C SER A 132 -4.13 19.73 -3.62
N ILE A 133 -3.60 18.97 -2.67
CA ILE A 133 -3.05 17.63 -2.91
C ILE A 133 -4.16 16.63 -2.59
N TYR A 134 -4.61 15.88 -3.59
CA TYR A 134 -5.47 14.71 -3.40
C TYR A 134 -4.71 13.46 -3.85
N CYS A 135 -4.89 12.37 -3.13
CA CYS A 135 -4.34 11.07 -3.47
C CYS A 135 -5.45 10.03 -3.26
N HIS A 136 -5.58 9.07 -4.17
CA HIS A 136 -6.50 7.93 -4.06
C HIS A 136 -5.87 6.86 -3.15
N TYR A 137 -6.66 6.20 -2.30
CA TYR A 137 -6.14 5.21 -1.36
C TYR A 137 -7.00 3.95 -1.32
N ILE A 138 -6.31 2.81 -1.29
CA ILE A 138 -6.85 1.45 -1.26
C ILE A 138 -6.13 0.70 -0.12
N LEU A 139 -6.82 -0.15 0.63
CA LEU A 139 -6.20 -1.05 1.61
C LEU A 139 -6.19 -2.48 1.07
N LEU A 140 -5.01 -3.07 1.03
CA LEU A 140 -4.81 -4.48 0.72
C LEU A 140 -5.33 -5.32 1.89
N VAL A 141 -6.20 -6.27 1.59
CA VAL A 141 -6.72 -7.24 2.55
C VAL A 141 -6.13 -8.60 2.20
N HIS A 142 -5.49 -9.22 3.18
CA HIS A 142 -5.01 -10.59 3.07
C HIS A 142 -5.65 -11.41 4.18
N ARG A 143 -6.23 -12.56 3.84
CA ARG A 143 -6.75 -13.49 4.83
C ARG A 143 -5.55 -14.24 5.42
N ILE A 144 -5.10 -13.83 6.60
CA ILE A 144 -4.06 -14.53 7.35
C ILE A 144 -4.72 -15.71 8.07
N GLN A 145 -4.20 -16.91 7.84
CA GLN A 145 -4.60 -18.15 8.51
C GLN A 145 -4.16 -18.19 9.98
#